data_AF-A0A3D3AEM1-F1
#
_entry.id   AF-A0A3D3AEM1-F1
#
_cell.length_a   1.000
_cell.length_b   1.000
_cell.length_c   1.000
_cell.angle_alpha   90.00
_cell.angle_beta   90.00
_cell.angle_gamma   90.00
#
_symmetry.space_group_name_H-M   'P 1'
#
loop_
_entity.id
_entity.type
_entity.pdbx_description
1 polymer ?
#
loop_
_entity_poly.entity_id
_entity_poly.type
_entity_poly.pdbx_seq_one_letter_code
_entity_poly.pdbx_strand_id
1 'polypeptide(L)'
;MYPVIKGASYILVNTPDMVIHNGTTQTLERETHPDSEYLKKVPQHLRKFEDVVAYAPNQTYIGNLDPEELRKIEMPWYKKNLDKASRWGRYGEIMPED
;
A
#
# COMPACT_ATOMS: atom_id res chain seq x y z
N MET A 1 -13.18 32.97 -21.51
CA MET A 1 -13.45 31.58 -21.11
C MET A 1 -12.59 31.29 -19.90
N TYR A 2 -13.17 30.85 -18.79
CA TYR A 2 -12.40 30.52 -17.58
C TYR A 2 -12.05 29.03 -17.59
N PRO A 3 -10.84 28.65 -17.18
CA PRO A 3 -10.51 27.25 -16.95
C PRO A 3 -11.42 26.67 -15.87
N VAL A 4 -11.91 25.44 -16.10
CA VAL A 4 -12.73 24.69 -15.14
C VAL A 4 -12.17 23.28 -14.98
N ILE A 5 -12.19 22.75 -13.75
CA ILE A 5 -11.79 21.38 -13.46
C ILE A 5 -12.87 20.44 -14.00
N LYS A 6 -12.47 19.45 -14.81
CA LYS A 6 -13.37 18.46 -15.41
C LYS A 6 -13.39 17.12 -14.67
N GLY A 7 -12.42 16.87 -13.80
CA GLY A 7 -12.32 15.64 -13.03
C GLY A 7 -11.19 15.70 -12.01
N ALA A 8 -11.27 14.79 -11.04
CA ALA A 8 -10.25 14.54 -10.04
C ALA A 8 -10.29 13.06 -9.65
N SER A 9 -9.16 12.50 -9.27
CA SER A 9 -9.03 11.11 -8.82
C SER A 9 -7.94 11.00 -7.76
N TYR A 10 -8.06 10.03 -6.88
CA TYR A 10 -7.03 9.62 -5.93
C TYR A 10 -6.14 8.55 -6.54
N ILE A 11 -4.88 8.54 -6.13
CA ILE A 11 -3.97 7.44 -6.37
C ILE A 11 -3.31 7.06 -5.04
N LEU A 12 -3.22 5.76 -4.78
CA LEU A 12 -2.46 5.21 -3.67
C LEU A 12 -1.40 4.27 -4.27
N VAL A 13 -0.13 4.68 -4.23
CA VAL A 13 0.95 3.91 -4.85
C VAL A 13 1.57 2.96 -3.82
N ASN A 14 1.64 1.67 -4.14
CA ASN A 14 2.38 0.69 -3.36
C ASN A 14 3.84 0.69 -3.82
N THR A 15 4.76 1.16 -2.96
CA THR A 15 6.19 1.27 -3.29
C THR A 15 7.08 0.44 -2.35
N PRO A 16 6.98 -0.90 -2.34
CA PRO A 16 7.73 -1.75 -1.42
C PRO A 16 9.25 -1.67 -1.63
N ASP A 17 9.74 -1.36 -2.83
CA ASP A 17 11.18 -1.22 -3.09
C ASP A 17 11.82 -0.06 -2.32
N MET A 18 11.04 0.95 -1.92
CA MET A 18 11.56 2.01 -1.04
C MET A 18 12.10 1.45 0.29
N VAL A 19 11.54 0.35 0.79
CA VAL A 19 12.06 -0.31 2.00
C VAL A 19 13.44 -0.91 1.74
N ILE A 20 13.66 -1.45 0.55
CA ILE A 20 14.92 -2.09 0.16
C ILE A 20 16.01 -1.05 -0.11
N HIS A 21 15.67 0.03 -0.82
CA HIS A 21 16.65 0.97 -1.37
C HIS A 21 16.79 2.26 -0.57
N ASN A 22 15.79 2.66 0.21
CA ASN A 22 15.76 3.95 0.89
C ASN A 22 15.62 3.84 2.41
N GLY A 23 15.54 2.63 2.96
CA GLY A 23 15.55 2.40 4.40
C GLY A 23 16.95 2.56 5.00
N THR A 24 17.08 3.34 6.08
CA THR A 24 18.38 3.63 6.72
C THR A 24 19.11 2.37 7.17
N THR A 25 18.39 1.39 7.73
CA THR A 25 18.94 0.08 8.11
C THR A 25 19.45 -0.68 6.90
N GLN A 26 18.68 -0.75 5.82
CA GLN A 26 19.05 -1.47 4.60
C GLN A 26 20.26 -0.82 3.92
N THR A 27 20.33 0.51 3.91
CA THR A 27 21.47 1.25 3.37
C THR A 27 22.74 0.99 4.17
N LEU A 28 22.68 1.15 5.50
CA LEU A 28 23.84 0.91 6.38
C LEU A 28 24.31 -0.55 6.32
N GLU A 29 23.38 -1.49 6.33
CA GLU A 29 23.71 -2.91 6.26
C GLU A 29 24.34 -3.27 4.91
N ARG A 30 23.89 -2.66 3.80
CA ARG A 30 24.49 -2.88 2.48
C ARG A 30 25.92 -2.32 2.37
N GLU A 31 26.19 -1.21 3.05
CA GLU A 31 27.53 -0.59 3.11
C GLU A 31 28.50 -1.40 3.99
N THR A 32 28.02 -1.94 5.11
CA THR A 32 28.86 -2.62 6.11
C THR A 32 28.93 -4.14 5.93
N HIS A 33 27.86 -4.76 5.46
CA HIS A 33 27.68 -6.22 5.32
C HIS A 33 26.86 -6.57 4.05
N PRO A 34 27.41 -6.37 2.84
CA PRO A 34 26.66 -6.53 1.59
C PRO A 34 26.04 -7.92 1.38
N ASP A 35 26.63 -8.97 1.95
CA ASP A 35 26.17 -10.36 1.85
C ASP A 35 25.28 -10.82 3.02
N SER A 36 24.79 -9.90 3.85
CA SER A 36 24.09 -10.27 5.08
C SER A 36 22.80 -11.06 4.83
N GLU A 37 22.56 -12.03 5.72
CA GLU A 37 21.33 -12.83 5.70
C GLU A 37 20.08 -11.97 5.94
N TYR A 38 20.23 -10.82 6.60
CA TYR A 38 19.16 -9.84 6.74
C TYR A 38 18.72 -9.32 5.37
N LEU A 39 19.66 -8.79 4.55
CA LEU A 39 19.35 -8.21 3.24
C LEU A 39 18.69 -9.23 2.31
N LYS A 40 19.13 -10.50 2.34
CA LYS A 40 18.54 -11.60 1.56
C LYS A 40 17.10 -11.92 1.96
N LYS A 41 16.74 -11.70 3.23
CA LYS A 41 15.40 -12.02 3.77
C LYS A 41 14.41 -10.87 3.65
N VAL A 42 14.86 -9.61 3.58
CA VAL A 42 13.97 -8.43 3.51
C VAL A 42 12.84 -8.59 2.47
N PRO A 43 13.10 -9.00 1.21
CA PRO A 43 12.04 -9.11 0.19
C PRO A 43 10.91 -10.07 0.58
N GLN A 44 11.21 -11.11 1.36
CA GLN A 44 10.24 -12.13 1.80
C GLN A 44 9.28 -11.61 2.88
N HIS A 45 9.64 -10.49 3.51
CA HIS A 45 8.85 -9.83 4.56
C HIS A 45 8.08 -8.61 4.07
N LEU A 46 8.18 -8.28 2.78
CA LEU A 46 7.39 -7.22 2.18
C LEU A 46 5.93 -7.68 2.04
N ARG A 47 5.01 -6.74 2.25
CA ARG A 47 3.59 -7.01 2.09
C ARG A 47 3.29 -7.25 0.62
N LYS A 48 2.57 -8.33 0.32
CA LYS A 48 2.14 -8.64 -1.06
C LYS A 48 1.15 -7.60 -1.54
N PHE A 49 1.14 -7.32 -2.84
CA PHE A 49 0.25 -6.31 -3.41
C PHE A 49 -1.23 -6.65 -3.17
N GLU A 50 -1.60 -7.94 -3.23
CA GLU A 50 -2.96 -8.40 -2.97
C GLU A 50 -3.40 -8.07 -1.54
N ASP A 51 -2.50 -8.16 -0.56
CA ASP A 51 -2.75 -7.79 0.83
C ASP A 51 -2.87 -6.26 0.99
N VAL A 52 -2.13 -5.48 0.19
CA VAL A 52 -2.27 -4.01 0.14
C VAL A 52 -3.64 -3.63 -0.41
N VAL A 53 -4.09 -4.30 -1.47
CA VAL A 53 -5.42 -4.10 -2.06
C VAL A 53 -6.50 -4.50 -1.06
N ALA A 54 -6.36 -5.65 -0.39
CA ALA A 54 -7.34 -6.17 0.56
C ALA A 54 -7.43 -5.40 1.89
N TYR A 55 -6.50 -4.47 2.15
CA TYR A 55 -6.49 -3.69 3.36
C TYR A 55 -7.67 -2.72 3.43
N ALA A 56 -8.55 -2.90 4.43
CA ALA A 56 -9.82 -2.17 4.53
C ALA A 56 -9.68 -0.63 4.46
N PRO A 57 -8.68 0.01 5.12
CA PRO A 57 -8.46 1.45 4.98
C PRO A 57 -8.12 1.89 3.55
N ASN A 58 -7.37 1.09 2.80
CA ASN A 58 -7.04 1.41 1.40
C ASN A 58 -8.30 1.34 0.54
N GLN A 59 -9.16 0.34 0.76
CA GLN A 59 -10.46 0.24 0.11
C GLN A 59 -11.38 1.42 0.45
N THR A 60 -11.34 1.90 1.69
CA THR A 60 -12.07 3.12 2.10
C THR A 60 -11.53 4.35 1.39
N TYR A 61 -10.21 4.49 1.26
CA TYR A 61 -9.57 5.62 0.59
C TYR A 61 -9.98 5.76 -0.88
N ILE A 62 -10.04 4.65 -1.63
CA ILE A 62 -10.47 4.65 -3.04
C ILE A 62 -11.99 4.59 -3.23
N GLY A 63 -12.77 4.53 -2.14
CA GLY A 63 -14.23 4.61 -2.16
C GLY A 63 -14.99 3.29 -2.36
N ASN A 64 -14.35 2.15 -2.11
CA ASN A 64 -14.97 0.82 -2.16
C ASN A 64 -15.63 0.39 -0.84
N LEU A 65 -15.20 0.97 0.28
CA LEU A 65 -15.76 0.73 1.60
C LEU A 65 -16.15 2.06 2.25
N ASP A 66 -17.36 2.16 2.78
CA ASP A 66 -17.79 3.37 3.49
C ASP A 66 -16.98 3.57 4.79
N PRO A 67 -16.57 4.80 5.16
CA PRO A 67 -15.87 5.07 6.40
C PRO A 67 -16.60 4.60 7.67
N GLU A 68 -17.94 4.64 7.70
CA GLU A 68 -18.72 4.14 8.83
C GLU A 68 -18.70 2.61 8.90
N GLU A 69 -18.61 1.91 7.77
CA GLU A 69 -18.41 0.46 7.74
C GLU A 69 -17.00 0.09 8.22
N LEU A 70 -15.97 0.86 7.84
CA LEU A 70 -14.61 0.66 8.34
C LEU A 70 -14.54 0.76 9.87
N ARG A 71 -15.26 1.70 10.47
CA ARG A 71 -15.30 1.88 11.94
C ARG A 71 -15.89 0.67 12.67
N LYS A 72 -16.72 -0.14 12.01
CA LYS A 72 -17.27 -1.38 12.57
C LYS A 72 -16.25 -2.52 12.57
N ILE A 73 -15.18 -2.41 11.78
CA ILE A 73 -14.10 -3.41 11.74
C ILE A 73 -13.19 -3.19 12.95
N GLU A 74 -13.23 -4.12 13.90
CA GLU A 74 -12.38 -4.06 15.10
C GLU A 74 -10.89 -4.09 14.73
N MET A 75 -10.13 -3.21 15.36
CA MET A 75 -8.68 -3.07 15.19
C MET A 75 -7.90 -4.22 15.87
N PRO A 76 -6.69 -4.56 15.39
CA PRO A 76 -5.97 -3.90 14.31
C PRO A 76 -6.36 -4.43 12.91
N TRP A 77 -6.49 -3.51 11.95
CA TRP A 77 -6.96 -3.84 10.59
C TRP A 77 -6.01 -4.71 9.77
N TYR A 78 -4.71 -4.70 10.07
CA TYR A 78 -3.73 -5.50 9.31
C TYR A 78 -3.94 -7.01 9.44
N LYS A 79 -4.80 -7.45 10.37
CA LYS A 79 -5.19 -8.86 10.55
C LYS A 79 -6.48 -9.24 9.82
N LYS A 80 -7.16 -8.29 9.18
CA LYS A 80 -8.51 -8.45 8.64
C LYS A 80 -8.57 -7.96 7.19
N ASN A 81 -8.07 -8.79 6.28
CA ASN A 81 -8.18 -8.55 4.84
C ASN A 81 -9.64 -8.71 4.39
N LEU A 82 -10.04 -7.91 3.40
CA LEU A 82 -11.34 -8.01 2.76
C LEU A 82 -11.30 -9.05 1.63
N ASP A 83 -12.27 -9.98 1.61
CA ASP A 83 -12.32 -11.06 0.62
C ASP A 83 -12.60 -10.59 -0.82
N LYS A 84 -13.26 -9.43 -0.99
CA LYS A 84 -13.69 -8.89 -2.30
C LYS A 84 -13.15 -7.49 -2.56
N ALA A 85 -11.84 -7.33 -2.39
CA ALA A 85 -11.17 -6.07 -2.65
C ALA A 85 -10.83 -5.88 -4.14
N SER A 86 -10.76 -4.63 -4.56
CA SER A 86 -10.41 -4.23 -5.93
C SER A 86 -9.36 -3.13 -5.88
N ARG A 87 -8.39 -3.17 -6.80
CA ARG A 87 -7.45 -2.05 -6.97
C ARG A 87 -8.13 -0.79 -7.50
N TRP A 88 -9.28 -0.92 -8.15
CA TRP A 88 -10.09 0.17 -8.68
C TRP A 88 -11.24 0.50 -7.75
N GLY A 89 -11.49 1.79 -7.53
CA GLY A 89 -12.64 2.26 -6.77
C GLY A 89 -13.24 3.54 -7.34
N ARG A 90 -14.36 3.96 -6.74
CA ARG A 90 -15.14 5.12 -7.20
C ARG A 90 -14.30 6.39 -7.33
N TYR A 91 -13.34 6.58 -6.42
CA TYR A 91 -12.57 7.82 -6.35
C TYR A 91 -11.16 7.69 -6.91
N GLY A 92 -10.69 6.49 -7.26
CA GLY A 92 -9.29 6.32 -7.63
C GLY A 92 -8.83 4.88 -7.70
N GLU A 93 -7.52 4.68 -7.65
CA GLU A 93 -6.92 3.36 -7.69
C GLU A 93 -5.76 3.17 -6.71
N ILE A 94 -5.48 1.90 -6.41
CA ILE A 94 -4.25 1.45 -5.77
C ILE A 94 -3.33 0.97 -6.89
N MET A 95 -2.22 1.68 -7.09
CA MET A 95 -1.25 1.35 -8.13
C MET A 95 -0.18 0.42 -7.57
N PRO A 96 0.17 -0.68 -8.28
CA PRO A 96 1.33 -1.44 -7.93
C PRO A 96 2.62 -0.69 -8.34
N GLU A 97 3.77 -1.25 -7.99
CA GLU A 97 5.07 -0.66 -8.31
C GLU A 97 5.50 -0.92 -9.77
N ASP A 98 4.86 -1.89 -10.45
CA ASP A 98 5.17 -2.37 -11.80
C ASP A 98 4.33 -1.76 -12.94
#